data_AF-A0A7J7BY02-F1
#
_entry.id   AF-A0A7J7BY02-F1
#
_cell.length_a   1.000
_cell.length_b   1.000
_cell.length_c   1.000
_cell.angle_alpha   90.00
_cell.angle_beta   90.00
_cell.angle_gamma   90.00
#
_symmetry.space_group_name_H-M   'P 1'
#
loop_
_entity.id
_entity.type
_entity.pdbx_description
1 polymer ?
#
loop_
_entity_poly.entity_id
_entity_poly.type
_entity_poly.pdbx_seq_one_letter_code
_entity_poly.pdbx_strand_id
1 'polypeptide(L)'
;MANPRRPSRRGSFFFFFTFRPLASAITVAVLLFFVLSFLFSTSNSYSSDLHHHDHRSLVLAYAAYARKLKLENSNLVRTFADLSRNYSDVINKPAHRALSELDLLAIDESVLRQFEKEVKERIKVTRQVISEAKENFDNQLKIQKLKDTIFATNEQLTKAKKQGAFSSLIAAKTIPKSLHCLAMKLIGEQIAHPEIYNDAGKPTPPEIEDPNLYHYAIISDNVLATSVVVNSAVANAKGAMEACFSIEHILP
;
A
#
# COMPACT_ATOMS: atom_id res chain seq x y z
N MET A 1 -24.42 2.16 53.21
CA MET A 1 -23.71 1.06 53.90
C MET A 1 -23.46 -0.07 52.90
N ALA A 2 -22.33 -0.74 53.08
CA ALA A 2 -21.59 -1.52 52.08
C ALA A 2 -22.37 -2.64 51.39
N ASN A 3 -22.12 -2.82 50.08
CA ASN A 3 -22.32 -4.09 49.39
C ASN A 3 -20.97 -4.51 48.77
N PRO A 4 -20.36 -5.62 49.19
CA PRO A 4 -19.04 -6.02 48.73
C PRO A 4 -19.08 -6.68 47.35
N ARG A 5 -18.00 -6.43 46.60
CA ARG A 5 -17.69 -6.88 45.24
C ARG A 5 -17.88 -8.40 45.06
N ARG A 6 -18.58 -8.81 43.99
CA ARG A 6 -18.35 -10.09 43.30
C ARG A 6 -17.88 -9.81 41.87
N PRO A 7 -16.73 -10.35 41.42
CA PRO A 7 -16.35 -10.29 40.01
C PRO A 7 -17.17 -11.30 39.19
N SER A 8 -17.73 -10.81 38.08
CA SER A 8 -18.33 -11.64 37.03
C SER A 8 -17.28 -12.57 36.44
N ARG A 9 -17.57 -13.87 36.48
CA ARG A 9 -16.82 -14.95 35.85
C ARG A 9 -16.67 -14.66 34.35
N ARG A 10 -15.46 -14.30 33.93
CA ARG A 10 -15.05 -14.47 32.54
C ARG A 10 -14.87 -15.97 32.34
N GLY A 11 -15.81 -16.60 31.63
CA GLY A 11 -15.74 -18.02 31.28
C GLY A 11 -14.52 -18.28 30.41
N SER A 12 -13.43 -18.72 31.03
CA SER A 12 -12.36 -19.43 30.32
C SER A 12 -12.98 -20.70 29.75
N PHE A 13 -13.15 -20.72 28.43
CA PHE A 13 -13.48 -21.93 27.68
C PHE A 13 -12.26 -22.85 27.75
N PHE A 14 -12.14 -23.61 28.85
CA PHE A 14 -11.24 -24.74 28.97
C PHE A 14 -11.86 -25.89 28.17
N PHE A 15 -11.46 -26.02 26.90
CA PHE A 15 -11.71 -27.25 26.17
C PHE A 15 -10.75 -28.32 26.69
N PHE A 16 -11.24 -29.13 27.63
CA PHE A 16 -10.66 -30.45 27.89
C PHE A 16 -10.98 -31.34 26.69
N PHE A 17 -10.00 -31.59 25.82
CA PHE A 17 -10.05 -32.67 24.85
C PHE A 17 -9.20 -33.84 25.36
N THR A 18 -9.83 -34.76 26.07
CA THR A 18 -9.32 -36.12 26.23
C THR A 18 -9.62 -36.89 24.94
N PHE A 19 -8.65 -37.02 24.02
CA PHE A 19 -8.81 -37.85 22.82
C PHE A 19 -7.51 -38.61 22.47
N ARG A 20 -7.70 -39.90 22.19
CA ARG A 20 -6.75 -40.97 21.85
C ARG A 20 -5.64 -40.60 20.82
N PRO A 21 -4.55 -41.39 20.75
CA PRO A 21 -3.31 -41.08 20.02
C PRO A 21 -3.41 -41.28 18.48
N LEU A 22 -4.59 -41.02 17.90
CA LEU A 22 -4.77 -40.79 16.46
C LEU A 22 -4.71 -39.29 16.13
N ALA A 23 -4.73 -38.44 17.16
CA ALA A 23 -4.76 -36.99 17.01
C ALA A 23 -3.40 -36.35 16.68
N SER A 24 -2.25 -37.03 16.82
CA SER A 24 -0.92 -36.37 16.70
C SER A 24 -0.68 -35.74 15.32
N ALA A 25 -0.79 -36.52 14.24
CA ALA A 25 -0.50 -36.03 12.88
C ALA A 25 -1.52 -34.99 12.42
N ILE A 26 -2.81 -35.15 12.75
CA ILE A 26 -3.85 -34.18 12.41
C ILE A 26 -3.68 -32.91 13.25
N THR A 27 -3.30 -32.99 14.52
CA THR A 27 -3.12 -31.81 15.37
C THR A 27 -1.86 -31.04 14.98
N VAL A 28 -0.76 -31.73 14.63
CA VAL A 28 0.46 -31.09 14.12
C VAL A 28 0.24 -30.53 12.72
N ALA A 29 -0.48 -31.23 11.83
CA ALA A 29 -0.85 -30.71 10.53
C ALA A 29 -1.81 -29.52 10.65
N VAL A 30 -2.78 -29.55 11.58
CA VAL A 30 -3.69 -28.43 11.84
C VAL A 30 -2.96 -27.28 12.50
N LEU A 31 -1.99 -27.51 13.39
CA LEU A 31 -1.15 -26.46 13.98
C LEU A 31 -0.17 -25.88 12.97
N LEU A 32 0.48 -26.68 12.12
CA LEU A 32 1.31 -26.21 11.01
C LEU A 32 0.46 -25.47 9.99
N PHE A 33 -0.71 -26.00 9.64
CA PHE A 33 -1.65 -25.33 8.75
C PHE A 33 -2.19 -24.05 9.38
N PHE A 34 -2.43 -24.00 10.70
CA PHE A 34 -2.81 -22.77 11.40
C PHE A 34 -1.66 -21.80 11.53
N VAL A 35 -0.42 -22.22 11.78
CA VAL A 35 0.75 -21.35 11.90
C VAL A 35 1.17 -20.84 10.53
N LEU A 36 1.18 -21.69 9.51
CA LEU A 36 1.37 -21.32 8.11
C LEU A 36 0.20 -20.48 7.61
N SER A 37 -1.05 -20.80 7.94
CA SER A 37 -2.19 -19.93 7.63
C SER A 37 -2.17 -18.66 8.45
N PHE A 38 -1.61 -18.61 9.65
CA PHE A 38 -1.50 -17.35 10.40
C PHE A 38 -0.35 -16.51 9.87
N LEU A 39 0.79 -17.09 9.48
CA LEU A 39 1.88 -16.40 8.80
C LEU A 39 1.46 -15.95 7.39
N PHE A 40 0.82 -16.83 6.63
CA PHE A 40 0.36 -16.58 5.27
C PHE A 40 -0.90 -15.72 5.26
N SER A 41 -1.88 -15.90 6.14
CA SER A 41 -3.00 -14.96 6.31
C SER A 41 -2.57 -13.67 6.97
N THR A 42 -1.59 -13.57 7.86
CA THR A 42 -1.11 -12.24 8.33
C THR A 42 -0.42 -11.53 7.18
N SER A 43 0.37 -12.23 6.36
CA SER A 43 0.99 -11.68 5.14
C SER A 43 -0.04 -11.33 4.07
N ASN A 44 -1.06 -12.16 3.88
CA ASN A 44 -2.08 -12.03 2.83
C ASN A 44 -3.24 -11.13 3.27
N SER A 45 -3.52 -10.98 4.57
CA SER A 45 -4.45 -9.98 5.10
C SER A 45 -3.80 -8.61 5.16
N TYR A 46 -2.52 -8.48 5.52
CA TYR A 46 -1.78 -7.22 5.30
C TYR A 46 -1.72 -6.87 3.81
N SER A 47 -1.41 -7.84 2.94
CA SER A 47 -1.32 -7.59 1.50
C SER A 47 -2.70 -7.30 0.89
N SER A 48 -3.77 -7.98 1.30
CA SER A 48 -5.13 -7.76 0.77
C SER A 48 -5.76 -6.45 1.28
N ASP A 49 -5.62 -6.11 2.56
CA ASP A 49 -6.08 -4.82 3.09
C ASP A 49 -5.27 -3.66 2.51
N LEU A 50 -3.95 -3.83 2.33
CA LEU A 50 -3.09 -2.86 1.65
C LEU A 50 -3.51 -2.69 0.18
N HIS A 51 -3.75 -3.77 -0.55
CA HIS A 51 -4.19 -3.71 -1.95
C HIS A 51 -5.57 -3.04 -2.09
N HIS A 52 -6.53 -3.36 -1.21
CA HIS A 52 -7.85 -2.72 -1.20
C HIS A 52 -7.79 -1.25 -0.79
N HIS A 53 -6.95 -0.89 0.18
CA HIS A 53 -6.70 0.50 0.56
C HIS A 53 -6.01 1.29 -0.56
N ASP A 54 -5.10 0.67 -1.31
CA ASP A 54 -4.42 1.30 -2.45
C ASP A 54 -5.39 1.54 -3.60
N HIS A 55 -6.24 0.57 -3.95
CA HIS A 55 -7.27 0.74 -4.97
C HIS A 55 -8.28 1.83 -4.58
N ARG A 56 -8.73 1.84 -3.33
CA ARG A 56 -9.63 2.88 -2.81
C ARG A 56 -8.97 4.24 -2.84
N SER A 57 -7.70 4.34 -2.43
CA SER A 57 -6.94 5.59 -2.44
C SER A 57 -6.74 6.12 -3.86
N LEU A 58 -6.43 5.24 -4.83
CA LEU A 58 -6.33 5.58 -6.24
C LEU A 58 -7.65 6.12 -6.79
N VAL A 59 -8.77 5.44 -6.51
CA VAL A 59 -10.10 5.89 -6.94
C VAL A 59 -10.46 7.24 -6.32
N LEU A 60 -10.16 7.44 -5.03
CA LEU A 60 -10.40 8.72 -4.35
C LEU A 60 -9.53 9.85 -4.92
N ALA A 61 -8.27 9.57 -5.24
CA ALA A 61 -7.36 10.53 -5.87
C ALA A 61 -7.85 10.91 -7.27
N TYR A 62 -8.28 9.94 -8.08
CA TYR A 62 -8.87 10.19 -9.40
C TYR A 62 -10.17 10.99 -9.30
N ALA A 63 -11.05 10.64 -8.35
CA ALA A 63 -12.28 11.38 -8.11
C ALA A 63 -12.03 12.81 -7.62
N ALA A 64 -11.00 13.03 -6.79
CA ALA A 64 -10.58 14.37 -6.38
C ALA A 64 -10.06 15.19 -7.57
N TYR A 65 -9.23 14.57 -8.43
CA TYR A 65 -8.72 15.21 -9.63
C TYR A 65 -9.84 15.60 -10.60
N ALA A 66 -10.77 14.68 -10.88
CA ALA A 66 -11.94 14.95 -11.73
C ALA A 66 -12.82 16.08 -11.17
N ARG A 67 -13.03 16.10 -9.84
CA ARG A 67 -13.76 17.19 -9.17
C ARG A 67 -13.04 18.53 -9.31
N LYS A 68 -11.73 18.55 -9.13
CA LYS A 68 -10.91 19.75 -9.31
C LYS A 68 -11.03 20.29 -10.73
N LEU A 69 -10.85 19.43 -11.75
CA LEU A 69 -10.96 19.81 -13.15
C LEU A 69 -12.35 20.38 -13.50
N LYS A 70 -13.41 19.73 -13.00
CA LYS A 70 -14.80 20.20 -13.17
C LYS A 70 -15.00 21.57 -12.50
N LEU A 71 -14.47 21.75 -11.30
CA LEU A 71 -14.58 23.01 -10.56
C LEU A 71 -13.86 24.15 -11.29
N GLU A 72 -12.65 23.92 -11.78
CA GLU A 72 -11.87 24.90 -12.55
C GLU A 72 -12.61 25.32 -13.83
N ASN A 73 -13.14 24.36 -14.60
CA ASN A 73 -13.94 24.65 -15.79
C ASN A 73 -15.22 25.42 -15.44
N SER A 74 -15.92 25.02 -14.38
CA SER A 74 -17.13 25.74 -13.93
C SER A 74 -16.82 27.16 -13.45
N ASN A 75 -15.69 27.37 -12.80
CA ASN A 75 -15.26 28.69 -12.35
C ASN A 75 -14.99 29.60 -13.55
N LEU A 76 -14.27 29.09 -14.57
CA LEU A 76 -14.00 29.81 -15.80
C LEU A 76 -15.30 30.23 -16.52
N VAL A 77 -16.28 29.33 -16.63
CA VAL A 77 -17.58 29.67 -17.24
C VAL A 77 -18.31 30.75 -16.42
N ARG A 78 -18.25 30.68 -15.09
CA ARG A 78 -18.88 31.67 -14.20
C ARG A 78 -18.24 33.05 -14.35
N THR A 79 -16.91 33.14 -14.40
CA THR A 79 -16.22 34.43 -14.55
C THR A 79 -16.59 35.13 -15.86
N PHE A 80 -16.69 34.39 -16.97
CA PHE A 80 -17.16 34.95 -18.24
C PHE A 80 -18.65 35.34 -18.22
N ALA A 81 -19.50 34.56 -17.55
CA ALA A 81 -20.92 34.91 -17.38
C ALA A 81 -21.09 36.18 -16.54
N ASP A 82 -20.32 36.34 -15.47
CA ASP A 82 -20.33 37.53 -14.63
C ASP A 82 -19.79 38.76 -15.37
N LEU A 83 -18.80 38.56 -16.24
CA LEU A 83 -18.35 39.62 -17.13
C LEU A 83 -19.46 40.08 -18.08
N SER A 84 -20.19 39.14 -18.70
CA SER A 84 -21.33 39.46 -19.56
C SER A 84 -22.41 40.23 -18.80
N ARG A 85 -22.76 39.81 -17.58
CA ARG A 85 -23.71 40.53 -16.72
C ARG A 85 -23.23 41.93 -16.38
N ASN A 86 -21.95 42.10 -16.03
CA ASN A 86 -21.38 43.42 -15.75
C ASN A 86 -21.52 44.38 -16.92
N TYR A 87 -21.39 43.91 -18.17
CA TYR A 87 -21.65 44.73 -19.35
C TYR A 87 -23.14 45.03 -19.51
N SER A 88 -24.01 44.02 -19.38
CA SER A 88 -25.45 44.20 -19.44
C SER A 88 -25.95 45.19 -18.39
N ASP A 89 -25.40 45.19 -17.18
CA ASP A 89 -25.76 46.13 -16.12
C ASP A 89 -25.38 47.56 -16.47
N VAL A 90 -24.18 47.77 -17.02
CA VAL A 90 -23.73 49.10 -17.47
C VAL A 90 -24.61 49.62 -18.61
N ILE A 91 -24.98 48.77 -19.56
CA ILE A 91 -25.84 49.14 -20.71
C ILE A 91 -27.28 49.43 -20.27
N ASN A 92 -27.83 48.63 -19.34
CA ASN A 92 -29.22 48.74 -18.92
C ASN A 92 -29.46 49.76 -17.79
N LYS A 93 -28.42 50.46 -17.32
CA LYS A 93 -28.59 51.55 -16.36
C LYS A 93 -29.58 52.58 -16.91
N PRO A 94 -30.57 53.03 -16.11
CA PRO A 94 -31.62 53.93 -16.58
C PRO A 94 -31.06 55.25 -17.15
N ALA A 95 -29.97 55.77 -16.56
CA ALA A 95 -29.26 56.95 -17.07
C ALA A 95 -28.64 56.76 -18.47
N HIS A 96 -28.21 55.53 -18.80
CA HIS A 96 -27.59 55.23 -20.10
C HIS A 96 -28.62 54.74 -21.13
N ARG A 97 -29.71 54.10 -20.70
CA ARG A 97 -30.81 53.69 -21.58
C ARG A 97 -31.48 54.88 -22.26
N ALA A 98 -31.67 55.98 -21.51
CA ALA A 98 -32.17 57.24 -22.05
C ALA A 98 -31.28 57.79 -23.18
N LEU A 99 -29.96 57.53 -23.16
CA LEU A 99 -29.05 57.91 -24.25
C LEU A 99 -29.26 57.10 -25.55
N SER A 100 -29.81 55.89 -25.47
CA SER A 100 -30.11 55.05 -26.65
C SER A 100 -31.50 55.30 -27.23
N GLU A 101 -32.43 55.86 -26.44
CA GLU A 101 -33.83 56.07 -26.83
C GLU A 101 -34.15 57.52 -27.24
N LEU A 102 -33.31 58.50 -26.89
CA LEU A 102 -33.54 59.92 -27.22
C LEU A 102 -32.79 60.35 -28.49
N ASP A 103 -33.52 61.07 -29.36
CA ASP A 103 -33.00 61.72 -30.57
C ASP A 103 -31.87 62.71 -30.21
N LEU A 104 -30.82 62.77 -31.04
CA LEU A 104 -29.46 63.28 -30.79
C LEU A 104 -29.30 64.74 -30.32
N LEU A 105 -30.40 65.45 -30.05
CA LEU A 105 -30.41 66.91 -29.83
C LEU A 105 -30.41 67.32 -28.35
N ALA A 106 -30.52 66.39 -27.39
CA ALA A 106 -30.54 66.69 -25.95
C ALA A 106 -29.73 65.68 -25.11
N ILE A 107 -28.58 65.24 -25.60
CA ILE A 107 -27.68 64.36 -24.85
C ILE A 107 -26.92 65.19 -23.79
N ASP A 108 -27.06 64.81 -22.52
CA ASP A 108 -26.21 65.34 -21.46
C ASP A 108 -24.77 64.78 -21.62
N GLU A 109 -23.86 65.63 -22.06
CA GLU A 109 -22.43 65.33 -22.25
C GLU A 109 -21.81 64.70 -20.99
N SER A 110 -22.27 65.08 -19.79
CA SER A 110 -21.73 64.54 -18.54
C SER A 110 -22.08 63.05 -18.34
N VAL A 111 -23.30 62.65 -18.73
CA VAL A 111 -23.77 61.26 -18.68
C VAL A 111 -23.06 60.42 -19.73
N LEU A 112 -22.82 60.97 -20.93
CA LEU A 112 -22.05 60.31 -21.98
C LEU A 112 -20.61 60.03 -21.53
N ARG A 113 -19.94 61.03 -20.93
CA ARG A 113 -18.58 60.86 -20.38
C ARG A 113 -18.51 59.82 -19.26
N GLN A 114 -19.54 59.75 -18.41
CA GLN A 114 -19.63 58.74 -17.36
C GLN A 114 -19.79 57.34 -17.95
N PHE A 115 -20.67 57.17 -18.95
CA PHE A 115 -20.85 55.91 -19.66
C PHE A 115 -19.54 55.45 -20.33
N GLU A 116 -18.88 56.33 -21.08
CA GLU A 116 -17.58 56.05 -21.70
C GLU A 116 -16.53 55.58 -20.68
N LYS A 117 -16.46 56.26 -19.53
CA LYS A 117 -15.54 55.91 -18.45
C LYS A 117 -15.84 54.52 -17.88
N GLU A 118 -17.11 54.22 -17.58
CA GLU A 118 -17.50 52.92 -17.05
C GLU A 118 -17.23 51.78 -18.04
N VAL A 119 -17.58 51.96 -19.32
CA VAL A 119 -17.32 50.99 -20.39
C VAL A 119 -15.82 50.75 -20.54
N LYS A 120 -15.00 51.81 -20.51
CA LYS A 120 -13.54 51.71 -20.59
C LYS A 120 -12.96 50.91 -19.43
N GLU A 121 -13.44 51.14 -18.20
CA GLU A 121 -13.03 50.33 -17.04
C GLU A 121 -13.46 48.86 -17.18
N ARG A 122 -14.68 48.59 -17.65
CA ARG A 122 -15.11 47.19 -17.92
C ARG A 122 -14.25 46.52 -18.99
N ILE A 123 -13.92 47.21 -20.08
CA ILE A 123 -13.02 46.70 -21.13
C ILE A 123 -11.63 46.37 -20.57
N LYS A 124 -11.11 47.20 -19.67
CA LYS A 124 -9.81 46.94 -19.02
C LYS A 124 -9.85 45.65 -18.19
N VAL A 125 -10.88 45.47 -17.36
CA VAL A 125 -11.08 44.24 -16.56
C VAL A 125 -11.23 43.02 -17.47
N THR A 126 -12.05 43.10 -18.51
CA THR A 126 -12.24 42.03 -19.50
C THR A 126 -10.93 41.59 -20.14
N ARG A 127 -10.10 42.54 -20.59
CA ARG A 127 -8.81 42.22 -21.21
C ARG A 127 -7.90 41.48 -20.25
N GLN A 128 -7.89 41.86 -18.98
CA GLN A 128 -7.12 41.16 -17.96
C GLN A 128 -7.61 39.72 -17.77
N VAL A 129 -8.92 39.51 -17.57
CA VAL A 129 -9.50 38.17 -17.40
C VAL A 129 -9.25 37.28 -18.62
N ILE A 130 -9.37 37.82 -19.83
CA ILE A 130 -9.06 37.08 -21.07
C ILE A 130 -7.58 36.69 -21.12
N SER A 131 -6.68 37.58 -20.72
CA SER A 131 -5.24 37.29 -20.69
C SER A 131 -4.92 36.16 -19.72
N GLU A 132 -5.52 36.17 -18.53
CA GLU A 132 -5.36 35.12 -17.52
C GLU A 132 -5.96 33.78 -18.00
N ALA A 133 -7.12 33.82 -18.65
CA ALA A 133 -7.80 32.64 -19.17
C ALA A 133 -7.15 32.07 -20.44
N LYS A 134 -6.23 32.78 -21.10
CA LYS A 134 -5.66 32.39 -22.39
C LYS A 134 -5.02 31.00 -22.35
N GLU A 135 -4.31 30.68 -21.27
CA GLU A 135 -3.70 29.35 -21.08
C GLU A 135 -4.74 28.22 -20.98
N ASN A 136 -5.95 28.53 -20.50
CA ASN A 136 -7.04 27.55 -20.40
C ASN A 136 -7.67 27.21 -21.76
N PHE A 137 -7.39 27.97 -22.82
CA PHE A 137 -7.91 27.70 -24.17
C PHE A 137 -6.85 27.12 -25.12
N ASP A 138 -5.57 27.18 -24.74
CA ASP A 138 -4.49 26.61 -25.53
C ASP A 138 -4.40 25.09 -25.35
N ASN A 139 -4.94 24.36 -26.33
CA ASN A 139 -4.89 22.90 -26.34
C ASN A 139 -3.46 22.36 -26.45
N GLN A 140 -2.56 23.03 -27.18
CA GLN A 140 -1.17 22.59 -27.30
C GLN A 140 -0.45 22.69 -25.96
N LEU A 141 -0.65 23.79 -25.24
CA LEU A 141 -0.11 23.96 -23.89
C LEU A 141 -0.65 22.91 -22.92
N LYS A 142 -1.94 22.58 -22.98
CA LYS A 142 -2.53 21.50 -22.15
C LYS A 142 -1.95 20.13 -22.46
N ILE A 143 -1.79 19.80 -23.75
CA ILE A 143 -1.18 18.54 -24.18
C ILE A 143 0.25 18.46 -23.65
N GLN A 144 1.03 19.54 -23.77
CA GLN A 144 2.40 19.58 -23.27
C GLN A 144 2.45 19.43 -21.74
N LYS A 145 1.64 20.19 -20.98
CA LYS A 145 1.55 20.06 -19.51
C LYS A 145 1.16 18.64 -19.09
N LEU A 146 0.22 18.00 -19.80
CA LEU A 146 -0.17 16.62 -19.54
C LEU A 146 0.98 15.65 -19.81
N LYS A 147 1.69 15.81 -20.93
CA LYS A 147 2.87 15.03 -21.29
C LYS A 147 3.94 15.12 -20.20
N ASP A 148 4.29 16.33 -19.77
CA ASP A 148 5.29 16.56 -18.72
C ASP A 148 4.87 15.92 -17.39
N THR A 149 3.58 16.00 -17.03
CA THR A 149 3.03 15.34 -15.84
C THR A 149 3.13 13.82 -15.92
N ILE A 150 2.84 13.22 -17.09
CA ILE A 150 2.98 11.78 -17.32
C ILE A 150 4.44 11.36 -17.16
N PHE A 151 5.38 12.08 -17.77
CA PHE A 151 6.81 11.78 -17.65
C PHE A 151 7.29 11.85 -16.19
N ALA A 152 6.95 12.93 -15.48
CA ALA A 152 7.31 13.10 -14.08
C ALA A 152 6.73 11.98 -13.18
N THR A 153 5.46 11.63 -13.40
CA THR A 153 4.79 10.56 -12.64
C THR A 153 5.38 9.18 -12.96
N ASN A 154 5.73 8.92 -14.22
CA ASN A 154 6.35 7.66 -14.63
C ASN A 154 7.77 7.49 -14.02
N GLU A 155 8.53 8.58 -13.92
CA GLU A 155 9.82 8.56 -13.24
C GLU A 155 9.65 8.23 -11.74
N GLN A 156 8.70 8.86 -11.06
CA GLN A 156 8.38 8.56 -9.66
C GLN A 156 7.93 7.11 -9.47
N LEU A 157 7.07 6.61 -10.36
CA LEU A 157 6.64 5.21 -10.35
C LEU A 157 7.82 4.25 -10.49
N THR A 158 8.77 4.56 -11.37
CA THR A 158 9.97 3.73 -11.57
C THR A 158 10.84 3.73 -10.31
N LYS A 159 11.03 4.88 -9.65
CA LYS A 159 11.75 4.98 -8.37
C LYS A 159 11.06 4.17 -7.27
N ALA A 160 9.73 4.32 -7.13
CA ALA A 160 8.94 3.60 -6.16
C ALA A 160 8.98 2.08 -6.38
N LYS A 161 8.91 1.61 -7.63
CA LYS A 161 9.06 0.19 -7.99
C LYS A 161 10.42 -0.37 -7.57
N LYS A 162 11.51 0.35 -7.87
CA LYS A 162 12.86 -0.06 -7.48
C LYS A 162 13.01 -0.13 -5.96
N GLN A 163 12.50 0.88 -5.24
CA GLN A 163 12.51 0.91 -3.79
C GLN A 163 11.67 -0.22 -3.19
N GLY A 164 10.48 -0.49 -3.73
CA GLY A 164 9.62 -1.58 -3.28
C GLY A 164 10.26 -2.95 -3.50
N ALA A 165 10.89 -3.18 -4.66
CA ALA A 165 11.64 -4.40 -4.94
C ALA A 165 12.82 -4.58 -3.98
N PHE A 166 13.56 -3.50 -3.70
CA PHE A 166 14.66 -3.51 -2.73
C PHE A 166 14.16 -3.80 -1.31
N SER A 167 13.10 -3.13 -0.84
CA SER A 167 12.49 -3.38 0.47
C SER A 167 11.98 -4.81 0.61
N SER A 168 11.39 -5.37 -0.44
CA SER A 168 10.96 -6.77 -0.47
C SER A 168 12.15 -7.73 -0.35
N LEU A 169 13.23 -7.49 -1.11
CA LEU A 169 14.45 -8.27 -1.03
C LEU A 169 15.06 -8.24 0.38
N ILE A 170 15.14 -7.05 0.99
CA ILE A 170 15.62 -6.88 2.35
C ILE A 170 14.72 -7.66 3.31
N ALA A 171 13.40 -7.50 3.24
CA ALA A 171 12.48 -8.23 4.12
C ALA A 171 12.61 -9.75 4.00
N ALA A 172 12.83 -10.28 2.78
CA ALA A 172 13.01 -11.71 2.55
C ALA A 172 14.38 -12.24 3.04
N LYS A 173 15.44 -11.43 2.96
CA LYS A 173 16.80 -11.85 3.34
C LYS A 173 17.21 -11.50 4.77
N THR A 174 16.54 -10.55 5.41
CA THR A 174 16.91 -10.13 6.77
C THR A 174 16.54 -11.21 7.79
N ILE A 175 17.52 -11.57 8.62
CA ILE A 175 17.30 -12.43 9.77
C ILE A 175 16.60 -11.61 10.87
N PRO A 176 15.37 -11.96 11.27
CA PRO A 176 14.71 -11.28 12.38
C PRO A 176 15.54 -11.43 13.67
N LYS A 177 15.49 -10.42 14.55
CA LYS A 177 16.31 -10.37 15.78
C LYS A 177 16.22 -11.64 16.64
N SER A 178 15.05 -12.28 16.69
CA SER A 178 14.84 -13.54 17.40
C SER A 178 15.68 -14.68 16.83
N LEU A 179 15.77 -14.79 15.50
CA LEU A 179 16.62 -15.78 14.83
C LEU A 179 18.10 -15.46 14.98
N HIS A 180 18.47 -14.18 14.98
CA HIS A 180 19.85 -13.78 15.28
C HIS A 180 20.28 -14.19 16.69
N CYS A 181 19.44 -13.95 17.71
CA CYS A 181 19.71 -14.39 19.08
C CYS A 181 19.78 -15.92 19.20
N LEU A 182 18.92 -16.64 18.48
CA LEU A 182 18.96 -18.10 18.44
C LEU A 182 20.28 -18.59 17.82
N ALA A 183 20.70 -18.02 16.69
CA ALA A 183 21.97 -18.36 16.05
C ALA A 183 23.16 -18.12 16.99
N MET A 184 23.21 -16.98 17.69
CA MET A 184 24.27 -16.72 18.68
C MET A 184 24.27 -17.72 19.83
N LYS A 185 23.10 -18.13 20.33
CA LYS A 185 23.00 -19.16 21.37
C LYS A 185 23.49 -20.51 20.88
N LEU A 186 23.11 -20.92 19.67
CA LEU A 186 23.55 -22.19 19.08
C LEU A 186 25.07 -22.22 18.88
N ILE A 187 25.66 -21.12 18.41
CA ILE A 187 27.13 -20.99 18.30
C ILE A 187 27.78 -21.07 19.69
N GLY A 188 27.21 -20.41 20.70
CA GLY A 188 27.69 -20.48 22.07
C GLY A 188 27.66 -21.91 22.62
N GLU A 189 26.57 -22.64 22.39
CA GLU A 189 26.41 -24.04 22.79
C GLU A 189 27.43 -24.95 22.08
N GLN A 190 27.66 -24.72 20.78
CA GLN A 190 28.63 -25.47 19.99
C GLN A 190 30.06 -25.27 20.50
N ILE A 191 30.42 -24.03 20.87
CA ILE A 191 31.74 -23.70 21.43
C ILE A 191 31.89 -24.27 22.84
N ALA A 192 30.81 -24.32 23.62
CA ALA A 192 30.83 -24.87 24.98
C ALA A 192 30.93 -26.41 25.00
N HIS A 193 30.38 -27.09 23.99
CA HIS A 193 30.33 -28.55 23.88
C HIS A 193 30.89 -29.08 22.55
N PRO A 194 32.16 -28.78 22.21
CA PRO A 194 32.74 -29.15 20.93
C PRO A 194 32.76 -30.67 20.70
N GLU A 195 32.84 -31.48 21.75
CA GLU A 195 32.80 -32.94 21.68
C GLU A 195 31.47 -33.50 21.14
N ILE A 196 30.36 -32.78 21.32
CA ILE A 196 29.03 -33.21 20.86
C ILE A 196 28.86 -32.88 19.38
N TYR A 197 29.29 -31.69 18.95
CA TYR A 197 29.01 -31.13 17.63
C TYR A 197 30.16 -31.23 16.62
N ASN A 198 31.35 -31.67 17.03
CA ASN A 198 32.47 -31.94 16.13
C ASN A 198 32.44 -33.41 15.68
N ASP A 199 32.18 -33.63 14.39
CA ASP A 199 32.20 -34.96 13.77
C ASP A 199 33.58 -35.33 13.20
N ALA A 200 34.56 -34.43 13.29
CA ALA A 200 35.93 -34.71 12.85
C ALA A 200 36.54 -35.85 13.68
N GLY A 201 36.59 -37.05 13.10
CA GLY A 201 37.14 -38.25 13.72
C GLY A 201 36.12 -39.19 14.39
N LYS A 202 34.82 -38.89 14.34
CA LYS A 202 33.79 -39.85 14.74
C LYS A 202 33.53 -40.83 13.59
N PRO A 203 33.43 -42.15 13.86
CA PRO A 203 33.03 -43.10 12.83
C PRO A 203 31.63 -42.72 12.32
N THR A 204 31.43 -42.76 11.00
CA THR A 204 30.10 -42.60 10.39
C THR A 204 29.16 -43.59 11.07
N PRO A 205 28.00 -43.15 11.59
CA PRO A 205 27.03 -44.07 12.17
C PRO A 205 26.71 -45.17 11.15
N PRO A 206 26.72 -46.46 11.55
CA PRO A 206 26.53 -47.58 10.62
C PRO A 206 25.16 -47.54 9.91
N GLU A 207 24.20 -46.83 10.49
CA GLU A 207 22.86 -46.56 9.93
C GLU A 207 22.91 -45.67 8.68
N ILE A 208 23.95 -44.86 8.49
CA ILE A 208 24.11 -44.03 7.28
C ILE A 208 24.63 -44.87 6.11
N GLU A 209 25.35 -45.97 6.40
CA GLU A 209 25.97 -46.83 5.40
C GLU A 209 25.15 -48.09 5.07
N ASP A 210 24.05 -48.35 5.80
CA ASP A 210 23.20 -49.52 5.55
C ASP A 210 22.31 -49.31 4.31
N PRO A 211 22.50 -50.10 3.23
CA PRO A 211 21.69 -50.01 2.02
C PRO A 211 20.24 -50.51 2.21
N ASN A 212 19.92 -51.15 3.34
CA ASN A 212 18.56 -51.58 3.65
C ASN A 212 17.68 -50.44 4.23
N LEU A 213 18.28 -49.28 4.52
CA LEU A 213 17.58 -48.12 5.05
C LEU A 213 17.19 -47.11 3.96
N TYR A 214 16.10 -46.39 4.19
CA TYR A 214 15.66 -45.34 3.26
C TYR A 214 16.42 -44.04 3.54
N HIS A 215 17.31 -43.66 2.63
CA HIS A 215 18.10 -42.43 2.72
C HIS A 215 17.41 -41.28 1.99
N TYR A 216 17.03 -40.23 2.74
CA TYR A 216 16.42 -39.02 2.20
C TYR A 216 17.36 -37.83 2.37
N ALA A 217 17.83 -37.28 1.26
CA ALA A 217 18.55 -36.00 1.23
C ALA A 217 17.56 -34.85 1.02
N ILE A 218 17.46 -33.94 1.99
CA ILE A 218 16.65 -32.74 1.87
C ILE A 218 17.58 -31.56 1.62
N ILE A 219 17.42 -30.97 0.44
CA ILE A 219 18.19 -29.82 0.00
C ILE A 219 17.33 -28.57 0.22
N SER A 220 17.75 -27.68 1.13
CA SER A 220 17.04 -26.44 1.43
C SER A 220 17.96 -25.35 1.96
N ASP A 221 17.64 -24.10 1.64
CA ASP A 221 18.24 -22.89 2.20
C ASP A 221 17.64 -22.51 3.57
N ASN A 222 16.53 -23.13 3.97
CA ASN A 222 15.87 -22.89 5.24
C ASN A 222 16.01 -24.10 6.17
N VAL A 223 17.17 -24.17 6.84
CA VAL A 223 17.53 -25.26 7.76
C VAL A 223 16.54 -25.39 8.92
N LEU A 224 15.97 -24.27 9.41
CA LEU A 224 14.99 -24.29 10.51
C LEU A 224 13.67 -24.90 10.09
N ALA A 225 13.15 -24.52 8.91
CA ALA A 225 11.94 -25.13 8.37
C ALA A 225 12.15 -26.63 8.14
N THR A 226 13.29 -27.00 7.56
CA THR A 226 13.64 -28.40 7.29
C THR A 226 13.76 -29.21 8.58
N SER A 227 14.42 -28.68 9.61
CA SER A 227 14.54 -29.33 10.91
C SER A 227 13.18 -29.63 11.55
N VAL A 228 12.24 -28.70 11.49
CA VAL A 228 10.88 -28.89 12.02
C VAL A 228 10.13 -29.97 11.24
N VAL A 229 10.26 -29.98 9.90
CA VAL A 229 9.64 -31.00 9.04
C VAL A 229 10.20 -32.38 9.33
N VAL A 230 11.54 -32.52 9.39
CA VAL A 230 12.20 -33.79 9.71
C VAL A 230 11.81 -34.27 11.11
N ASN A 231 11.86 -33.41 12.13
CA ASN A 231 11.51 -33.79 13.49
C ASN A 231 10.03 -34.22 13.60
N SER A 232 9.13 -33.54 12.89
CA SER A 232 7.72 -33.94 12.82
C SER A 232 7.54 -35.27 12.06
N ALA A 233 8.28 -35.50 10.98
CA ALA A 233 8.21 -36.74 10.22
C ALA A 233 8.70 -37.93 11.05
N VAL A 234 9.84 -37.78 11.74
CA VAL A 234 10.41 -38.79 12.64
C VAL A 234 9.46 -39.08 13.81
N ALA A 235 8.91 -38.05 14.47
CA ALA A 235 8.01 -38.23 15.60
C ALA A 235 6.67 -38.90 15.24
N ASN A 236 6.22 -38.78 13.99
CA ASN A 236 4.96 -39.35 13.52
C ASN A 236 5.11 -40.69 12.77
N ALA A 237 6.35 -41.15 12.50
CA ALA A 237 6.61 -42.44 11.90
C ALA A 237 6.32 -43.57 12.91
N LYS A 238 5.08 -44.06 12.95
CA LYS A 238 4.68 -45.19 13.79
C LYS A 238 5.06 -46.52 13.16
N GLY A 239 6.30 -46.96 13.42
CA GLY A 239 6.79 -48.30 13.16
C GLY A 239 7.15 -48.59 11.70
N ALA A 240 8.38 -49.05 11.48
CA ALA A 240 8.89 -49.69 10.25
C ALA A 240 9.33 -48.82 9.07
N MET A 241 9.79 -47.58 9.29
CA MET A 241 10.76 -46.96 8.37
C MET A 241 11.95 -46.49 9.18
N GLU A 242 13.00 -47.31 9.21
CA GLU A 242 14.34 -46.85 9.55
C GLU A 242 14.80 -45.98 8.36
N ALA A 243 14.45 -44.69 8.44
CA ALA A 243 14.73 -43.70 7.42
C ALA A 243 15.77 -42.72 7.96
N CYS A 244 16.88 -42.60 7.25
CA CYS A 244 17.94 -41.66 7.56
C CYS A 244 17.70 -40.36 6.77
N PHE A 245 17.68 -39.22 7.46
CA PHE A 245 17.50 -37.91 6.85
C PHE A 245 18.80 -37.12 6.90
N SER A 246 19.32 -36.75 5.74
CA SER A 246 20.47 -35.84 5.62
C SER A 246 19.98 -34.48 5.14
N ILE A 247 20.28 -33.43 5.89
CA ILE A 247 19.97 -32.04 5.50
C ILE A 247 21.23 -31.45 4.86
N GLU A 248 21.16 -31.19 3.55
CA GLU A 248 22.22 -30.46 2.85
C GLU A 248 21.81 -29.00 2.65
N HIS A 249 22.67 -28.10 3.11
CA HIS A 249 22.51 -26.66 2.90
C HIS A 249 23.09 -26.27 1.54
N ILE A 250 22.28 -25.66 0.68
CA ILE A 250 22.79 -25.00 -0.53
C ILE A 250 23.56 -23.75 -0.08
N LEU A 251 24.89 -23.83 -0.04
CA LEU A 251 25.73 -22.64 -0.07
C LEU A 251 25.73 -22.07 -1.50
N PRO A 252 25.37 -20.79 -1.70
CA PRO A 252 25.68 -20.10 -2.96
C PRO A 252 27.18 -19.83 -3.09
#